data_AF-A0A3D6B511-F1
#
_entry.id   AF-A0A3D6B511-F1
#
_cell.length_a   1.000
_cell.length_b   1.000
_cell.length_c   1.000
_cell.angle_alpha   90.00
_cell.angle_beta   90.00
_cell.angle_gamma   90.00
#
_symmetry.space_group_name_H-M   'P 1'
#
loop_
_entity.id
_entity.type
_entity.pdbx_description
1 polymer ?
#
loop_
_entity_poly.entity_id
_entity_poly.type
_entity_poly.pdbx_seq_one_letter_code
_entity_poly.pdbx_strand_id
1 'polypeptide(L)'
;MTSKSSTETSLTFNLKPTDANQAYYMTLKKGETIPEAEVILEDGTPADATKEKEYTVSNLVPYTEYTIVAVASNKTGISPIAEVSITTAIPTPVINLLAGEVGENTVSFKVIVENAGKAAWLCLPATEDAPSAEKIIQDGTAITTSGEECHVDGLTAGTEYKVYAAANDLSENNPVAAEPLALKTKEIKAPEVGDFYYSDGTWSTELNPEKTPIAIVFYTGAATDYNDRDEFYKMKDGSSPLGTIKAYAVAIKDATSLNGSDELANWSFFDSYYEGAGTSSQLNDFLGYTNSISIQKASLQRPGALTANDDSFPAAYYALVAQEEAHPAPEKSSGWFLPSAYQFKYIYDNVYFNDQGTANVWLEKSFETLGDKAQPLYRSGAEYWTSTEKYDSSGCSYWAYYFCFDSSNFRPGFIADYRKNSGMCVRSMIVF
;
A
#
# COMPACT_ATOMS: atom_id res chain seq x y z
N MET A 1 -9.78 58.16 -27.76
CA MET A 1 -9.52 56.72 -27.95
C MET A 1 -10.67 55.97 -27.32
N THR A 2 -11.11 54.85 -27.90
CA THR A 2 -12.17 54.00 -27.34
C THR A 2 -11.80 52.53 -27.49
N SER A 3 -12.09 51.71 -26.48
CA SER A 3 -11.97 50.25 -26.58
C SER A 3 -13.11 49.69 -27.44
N LYS A 4 -12.86 48.52 -28.07
CA LYS A 4 -13.88 47.85 -28.90
C LYS A 4 -14.16 46.43 -28.44
N SER A 5 -13.16 45.56 -28.45
CA SER A 5 -13.31 44.15 -28.09
C SER A 5 -11.98 43.55 -27.67
N SER A 6 -12.04 42.38 -27.03
CA SER A 6 -10.88 41.56 -26.68
C SER A 6 -11.12 40.10 -27.03
N THR A 7 -10.02 39.39 -27.30
CA THR A 7 -9.96 37.92 -27.31
C THR A 7 -9.03 37.47 -26.18
N GLU A 8 -8.80 36.17 -26.04
CA GLU A 8 -7.88 35.62 -25.04
C GLU A 8 -6.45 36.16 -25.21
N THR A 9 -6.02 36.49 -26.43
CA THR A 9 -4.62 36.89 -26.71
C THR A 9 -4.50 38.17 -27.52
N SER A 10 -5.60 38.91 -27.70
CA SER A 10 -5.59 40.18 -28.43
C SER A 10 -6.57 41.21 -27.91
N LEU A 11 -6.26 42.48 -28.17
CA LEU A 11 -7.11 43.63 -27.85
C LEU A 11 -7.34 44.45 -29.11
N THR A 12 -8.55 45.02 -29.24
CA THR A 12 -8.91 45.90 -30.35
C THR A 12 -9.45 47.24 -29.84
N PHE A 13 -8.94 48.34 -30.39
CA PHE A 13 -9.31 49.71 -30.01
C PHE A 13 -9.35 50.65 -31.22
N ASN A 14 -10.11 51.74 -31.10
CA ASN A 14 -10.16 52.81 -32.09
C ASN A 14 -9.36 54.02 -31.62
N LEU A 15 -8.58 54.56 -32.55
CA LEU A 15 -7.81 55.78 -32.36
C LEU A 15 -8.24 56.78 -33.42
N LYS A 16 -8.67 57.96 -32.95
CA LYS A 16 -9.13 59.08 -33.78
C LYS A 16 -8.33 60.32 -33.44
N PRO A 17 -7.21 60.59 -34.13
CA PRO A 17 -6.50 61.84 -33.99
C PRO A 17 -7.31 62.97 -34.62
N THR A 18 -7.10 64.19 -34.12
CA THR A 18 -7.65 65.42 -34.71
C THR A 18 -6.50 66.42 -34.83
N ASP A 19 -6.38 67.08 -35.99
CA ASP A 19 -5.32 68.05 -36.28
C ASP A 19 -3.90 67.53 -35.99
N ALA A 20 -3.62 66.27 -36.34
CA ALA A 20 -2.34 65.60 -36.11
C ALA A 20 -1.54 65.40 -37.40
N ASN A 21 -0.22 65.57 -37.31
CA ASN A 21 0.72 65.16 -38.35
C ASN A 21 1.21 63.72 -38.13
N GLN A 22 1.28 63.30 -36.85
CA GLN A 22 1.75 61.99 -36.43
C GLN A 22 0.89 61.50 -35.25
N ALA A 23 0.69 60.19 -35.16
CA ALA A 23 0.03 59.54 -34.04
C ALA A 23 0.74 58.22 -33.75
N TYR A 24 0.92 57.91 -32.46
CA TYR A 24 1.59 56.70 -32.01
C TYR A 24 0.88 56.15 -30.78
N TYR A 25 0.95 54.83 -30.58
CA TYR A 25 0.40 54.17 -29.41
C TYR A 25 1.36 53.13 -28.84
N MET A 26 1.23 52.83 -27.55
CA MET A 26 1.91 51.74 -26.85
C MET A 26 0.92 50.89 -26.09
N THR A 27 1.28 49.65 -25.83
CA THR A 27 0.52 48.70 -25.02
C THR A 27 1.33 48.35 -23.79
N LEU A 28 0.80 48.69 -22.63
CA LEU A 28 1.45 48.50 -21.33
C LEU A 28 0.66 47.49 -20.52
N LYS A 29 1.34 46.53 -19.89
CA LYS A 29 0.70 45.62 -18.94
C LYS A 29 0.34 46.40 -17.67
N LYS A 30 -0.80 46.09 -17.03
CA LYS A 30 -1.21 46.76 -15.78
C LYS A 30 -0.07 46.81 -14.76
N GLY A 31 0.22 48.01 -14.26
CA GLY A 31 1.28 48.27 -13.28
C GLY A 31 2.60 48.74 -13.88
N GLU A 32 2.78 48.64 -15.20
CA GLU A 32 3.89 49.31 -15.89
C GLU A 32 3.72 50.83 -15.83
N THR A 33 4.84 51.54 -15.71
CA THR A 33 4.83 53.01 -15.68
C THR A 33 4.49 53.54 -17.07
N ILE A 34 3.53 54.46 -17.14
CA ILE A 34 3.17 55.14 -18.38
C ILE A 34 4.35 56.05 -18.77
N PRO A 35 4.96 55.87 -19.97
CA PRO A 35 6.04 56.74 -20.43
C PRO A 35 5.57 58.17 -20.71
N GLU A 36 6.51 59.11 -20.70
CA GLU A 36 6.26 60.48 -21.14
C GLU A 36 5.83 60.52 -22.62
N ALA A 37 5.11 61.58 -23.01
CA ALA A 37 4.49 61.67 -24.32
C ALA A 37 5.50 61.63 -25.49
N GLU A 38 6.70 62.17 -25.28
CA GLU A 38 7.82 62.14 -26.22
C GLU A 38 8.31 60.71 -26.48
N VAL A 39 8.36 59.87 -25.43
CA VAL A 39 8.79 58.46 -25.56
C VAL A 39 7.78 57.66 -26.35
N ILE A 40 6.48 57.91 -26.15
CA ILE A 40 5.42 57.24 -26.93
C ILE A 40 5.51 57.63 -28.41
N LEU A 41 5.89 58.87 -28.74
CA LEU A 41 6.11 59.30 -30.14
C LEU A 41 7.35 58.66 -30.79
N GLU A 42 8.39 58.40 -30.02
CA GLU A 42 9.66 57.86 -30.52
C GLU A 42 9.61 56.33 -30.67
N ASP A 43 9.16 55.64 -29.62
CA ASP A 43 9.25 54.18 -29.50
C ASP A 43 7.88 53.48 -29.71
N GLY A 44 6.80 54.25 -29.86
CA GLY A 44 5.47 53.71 -30.02
C GLY A 44 5.23 53.06 -31.38
N THR A 45 4.12 52.34 -31.49
CA THR A 45 3.64 51.83 -32.78
C THR A 45 2.95 52.95 -33.56
N PRO A 46 3.34 53.21 -34.82
CA PRO A 46 2.71 54.24 -35.65
C PRO A 46 1.21 53.99 -35.88
N ALA A 47 0.42 55.06 -35.80
CA ALA A 47 -1.00 55.11 -36.11
C ALA A 47 -1.28 56.14 -37.23
N ASP A 48 -2.40 55.95 -37.93
CA ASP A 48 -2.97 56.89 -38.89
C ASP A 48 -3.32 58.20 -38.19
N ALA A 49 -2.64 59.29 -38.55
CA ALA A 49 -2.81 60.61 -37.98
C ALA A 49 -4.04 61.37 -38.52
N THR A 50 -4.71 60.85 -39.55
CA THR A 50 -5.66 61.64 -40.37
C THR A 50 -7.11 61.21 -40.23
N LYS A 51 -7.36 59.99 -39.75
CA LYS A 51 -8.72 59.43 -39.63
C LYS A 51 -8.81 58.44 -38.49
N GLU A 52 -10.04 58.19 -38.07
CA GLU A 52 -10.34 57.09 -37.15
C GLU A 52 -10.00 55.75 -37.80
N LYS A 53 -9.23 54.94 -37.08
CA LYS A 53 -8.86 53.59 -37.49
C LYS A 53 -8.86 52.66 -36.29
N GLU A 54 -9.16 51.41 -36.58
CA GLU A 54 -9.09 50.29 -35.65
C GLU A 54 -7.69 49.65 -35.66
N TYR A 55 -7.20 49.33 -34.47
CA TYR A 55 -5.91 48.68 -34.25
C TYR A 55 -6.10 47.42 -33.41
N THR A 56 -5.32 46.39 -33.73
CA THR A 56 -5.29 45.13 -32.99
C THR A 56 -3.88 44.88 -32.48
N VAL A 57 -3.78 44.53 -31.20
CA VAL A 57 -2.53 44.10 -30.55
C VAL A 57 -2.69 42.63 -30.19
N SER A 58 -1.76 41.79 -30.65
CA SER A 58 -1.80 40.32 -30.51
C SER A 58 -0.68 39.80 -29.61
N ASN A 59 -0.69 38.49 -29.34
CA ASN A 59 0.30 37.79 -28.49
C ASN A 59 0.32 38.30 -27.05
N LEU A 60 -0.85 38.70 -26.54
CA LEU A 60 -1.03 39.15 -25.17
C LEU A 60 -1.32 37.96 -24.25
N VAL A 61 -0.91 38.08 -22.99
CA VAL A 61 -1.24 37.10 -21.94
C VAL A 61 -2.76 37.11 -21.68
N PRO A 62 -3.42 35.94 -21.58
CA PRO A 62 -4.84 35.85 -21.22
C PRO A 62 -5.17 36.40 -19.83
N TYR A 63 -6.43 36.77 -19.63
CA TYR A 63 -6.96 37.38 -18.40
C TYR A 63 -6.05 38.44 -17.76
N THR A 64 -5.45 39.28 -18.60
CA THR A 64 -4.49 40.30 -18.17
C THR A 64 -5.01 41.66 -18.63
N GLU A 65 -5.06 42.61 -17.69
CA GLU A 65 -5.38 44.00 -17.99
C GLU A 65 -4.17 44.69 -18.63
N TYR A 66 -4.41 45.38 -19.74
CA TYR A 66 -3.45 46.24 -20.41
C TYR A 66 -4.01 47.65 -20.52
N THR A 67 -3.13 48.64 -20.44
CA THR A 67 -3.43 50.04 -20.74
C THR A 67 -2.82 50.37 -22.10
N ILE A 68 -3.67 50.74 -23.04
CA ILE A 68 -3.24 51.31 -24.32
C ILE A 68 -3.11 52.82 -24.12
N VAL A 69 -1.93 53.35 -24.39
CA VAL A 69 -1.65 54.78 -24.34
C VAL A 69 -1.36 55.29 -25.74
N ALA A 70 -1.81 56.48 -26.09
CA ALA A 70 -1.48 57.10 -27.36
C ALA A 70 -1.31 58.61 -27.27
N VAL A 71 -0.50 59.11 -28.20
CA VAL A 71 -0.19 60.53 -28.35
C VAL A 71 -0.25 60.90 -29.82
N ALA A 72 -0.55 62.16 -30.08
CA ALA A 72 -0.49 62.74 -31.41
C ALA A 72 0.32 64.04 -31.36
N SER A 73 0.99 64.38 -32.45
CA SER A 73 1.77 65.62 -32.55
C SER A 73 1.44 66.38 -33.83
N ASN A 74 1.56 67.70 -33.75
CA ASN A 74 1.46 68.59 -34.91
C ASN A 74 2.52 69.72 -34.79
N LYS A 75 2.42 70.75 -35.64
CA LYS A 75 3.39 71.87 -35.64
C LYS A 75 3.38 72.71 -34.35
N THR A 76 2.35 72.57 -33.51
CA THR A 76 2.16 73.34 -32.28
C THR A 76 2.57 72.60 -31.01
N GLY A 77 2.73 71.28 -31.07
CA GLY A 77 3.17 70.48 -29.92
C GLY A 77 2.66 69.03 -29.93
N ILE A 78 2.77 68.38 -28.78
CA ILE A 78 2.34 67.01 -28.51
C ILE A 78 1.06 67.05 -27.70
N SER A 79 0.11 66.16 -27.98
CA SER A 79 -1.14 66.04 -27.23
C SER A 79 -0.90 65.48 -25.83
N PRO A 80 -1.82 65.69 -24.88
CA PRO A 80 -1.91 64.85 -23.70
C PRO A 80 -2.01 63.37 -24.09
N ILE A 81 -1.60 62.49 -23.18
CA ILE A 81 -1.70 61.04 -23.36
C ILE A 81 -3.18 60.64 -23.28
N ALA A 82 -3.66 59.95 -24.31
CA ALA A 82 -4.98 59.32 -24.33
C ALA A 82 -4.83 57.86 -23.89
N GLU A 83 -5.68 57.42 -22.97
CA GLU A 83 -5.56 56.09 -22.34
C GLU A 83 -6.86 55.29 -22.46
N VAL A 84 -6.74 53.98 -22.61
CA VAL A 84 -7.85 53.05 -22.37
C VAL A 84 -7.32 51.74 -21.79
N SER A 85 -7.96 51.24 -20.74
CA SER A 85 -7.65 49.92 -20.16
C SER A 85 -8.60 48.86 -20.71
N ILE A 86 -8.05 47.71 -21.09
CA ILE A 86 -8.80 46.57 -21.60
C ILE A 86 -8.17 45.27 -21.07
N THR A 87 -9.00 44.36 -20.59
CA THR A 87 -8.58 43.02 -20.15
C THR A 87 -8.80 42.01 -21.27
N THR A 88 -7.78 41.19 -21.54
CA THR A 88 -7.92 40.03 -22.44
C THR A 88 -8.93 39.04 -21.87
N ALA A 89 -9.62 38.31 -22.74
CA ALA A 89 -10.67 37.38 -22.33
C ALA A 89 -10.09 36.24 -21.48
N ILE A 90 -10.96 35.61 -20.67
CA ILE A 90 -10.62 34.43 -19.88
C ILE A 90 -10.64 33.21 -20.80
N PRO A 91 -9.53 32.46 -20.92
CA PRO A 91 -9.50 31.23 -21.70
C PRO A 91 -10.26 30.11 -20.98
N THR A 92 -10.78 29.16 -21.74
CA THR A 92 -11.40 27.95 -21.15
C THR A 92 -10.31 27.09 -20.52
N PRO A 93 -10.45 26.67 -19.24
CA PRO A 93 -9.48 25.79 -18.62
C PRO A 93 -9.47 24.43 -19.32
N VAL A 94 -8.27 23.86 -19.48
CA VAL A 94 -8.09 22.53 -20.06
C VAL A 94 -7.53 21.62 -18.98
N ILE A 95 -8.16 20.46 -18.80
CA ILE A 95 -7.73 19.47 -17.83
C ILE A 95 -7.83 18.06 -18.42
N ASN A 96 -6.76 17.28 -18.29
CA ASN A 96 -6.67 15.93 -18.81
C ASN A 96 -6.03 14.98 -17.78
N LEU A 97 -6.45 13.72 -17.81
CA LEU A 97 -5.91 12.65 -16.98
C LEU A 97 -5.09 11.68 -17.83
N LEU A 98 -3.93 11.27 -17.32
CA LEU A 98 -3.08 10.27 -17.95
C LEU A 98 -2.84 9.12 -16.96
N ALA A 99 -3.10 7.88 -17.39
CA ALA A 99 -2.86 6.69 -16.56
C ALA A 99 -1.37 6.50 -16.27
N GLY A 100 -1.06 6.12 -15.03
CA GLY A 100 0.24 5.64 -14.60
C GLY A 100 0.22 4.15 -14.29
N GLU A 101 1.05 3.74 -13.34
CA GLU A 101 1.14 2.37 -12.86
C GLU A 101 -0.03 1.97 -11.95
N VAL A 102 -0.35 0.68 -11.97
CA VAL A 102 -1.38 0.05 -11.17
C VAL A 102 -0.78 -1.07 -10.33
N GLY A 103 -0.95 -0.96 -9.01
CA GLY A 103 -0.64 -1.97 -8.01
C GLY A 103 -1.87 -2.74 -7.55
N GLU A 104 -1.70 -3.61 -6.55
CA GLU A 104 -2.80 -4.34 -5.90
C GLU A 104 -3.66 -3.43 -5.03
N ASN A 105 -3.05 -2.45 -4.37
CA ASN A 105 -3.72 -1.50 -3.47
C ASN A 105 -3.33 -0.05 -3.76
N THR A 106 -2.69 0.19 -4.91
CA THR A 106 -2.23 1.51 -5.31
C THR A 106 -2.54 1.77 -6.78
N VAL A 107 -2.72 3.03 -7.13
CA VAL A 107 -2.71 3.50 -8.52
C VAL A 107 -1.94 4.81 -8.61
N SER A 108 -1.40 5.09 -9.79
CA SER A 108 -0.82 6.39 -10.12
C SER A 108 -1.38 6.94 -11.43
N PHE A 109 -1.33 8.25 -11.56
CA PHE A 109 -1.79 8.99 -12.75
C PHE A 109 -1.18 10.39 -12.74
N LYS A 110 -1.32 11.11 -13.85
CA LYS A 110 -0.93 12.52 -13.97
C LYS A 110 -2.14 13.36 -14.33
N VAL A 111 -2.18 14.59 -13.82
CA VAL A 111 -3.17 15.59 -14.20
C VAL A 111 -2.48 16.71 -14.97
N ILE A 112 -2.85 16.88 -16.25
CA ILE A 112 -2.35 17.95 -17.10
C ILE A 112 -3.35 19.09 -17.05
N VAL A 113 -2.91 20.26 -16.61
CA VAL A 113 -3.72 21.47 -16.42
C VAL A 113 -3.12 22.61 -17.24
N GLU A 114 -3.98 23.32 -17.99
CA GLU A 114 -3.66 24.55 -18.71
C GLU A 114 -4.78 25.58 -18.51
N ASN A 115 -4.45 26.88 -18.56
CA ASN A 115 -5.42 27.98 -18.53
C ASN A 115 -6.35 28.00 -17.30
N ALA A 116 -5.88 27.49 -16.16
CA ALA A 116 -6.67 27.34 -14.94
C ALA A 116 -6.09 28.12 -13.75
N GLY A 117 -6.97 28.67 -12.91
CA GLY A 117 -6.57 29.28 -11.64
C GLY A 117 -6.39 28.26 -10.52
N LYS A 118 -7.28 27.26 -10.46
CA LYS A 118 -7.27 26.17 -9.49
C LYS A 118 -7.66 24.86 -10.16
N ALA A 119 -7.10 23.76 -9.70
CA ALA A 119 -7.49 22.43 -10.14
C ALA A 119 -7.36 21.43 -8.97
N ALA A 120 -8.19 20.39 -9.00
CA ALA A 120 -8.18 19.33 -8.00
C ALA A 120 -8.61 17.99 -8.62
N TRP A 121 -8.36 16.90 -7.88
CA TRP A 121 -8.78 15.56 -8.27
C TRP A 121 -9.36 14.75 -7.10
N LEU A 122 -10.17 13.75 -7.43
CA LEU A 122 -10.74 12.76 -6.51
C LEU A 122 -10.58 11.36 -7.13
N CYS A 123 -10.36 10.35 -6.29
CA CYS A 123 -10.38 8.94 -6.70
C CYS A 123 -11.45 8.22 -5.91
N LEU A 124 -12.46 7.68 -6.59
CA LEU A 124 -13.62 7.01 -5.99
C LEU A 124 -13.78 5.61 -6.57
N PRO A 125 -14.32 4.63 -5.81
CA PRO A 125 -14.76 3.36 -6.38
C PRO A 125 -15.70 3.61 -7.56
N ALA A 126 -15.58 2.82 -8.63
CA ALA A 126 -16.39 3.01 -9.85
C ALA A 126 -17.90 2.79 -9.64
N THR A 127 -18.27 2.20 -8.49
CA THR A 127 -19.64 2.00 -8.02
C THR A 127 -20.25 3.25 -7.38
N GLU A 128 -19.45 4.24 -7.01
CA GLU A 128 -19.94 5.52 -6.47
C GLU A 128 -20.39 6.46 -7.60
N ASP A 129 -21.33 7.34 -7.28
CA ASP A 129 -21.83 8.34 -8.21
C ASP A 129 -20.74 9.37 -8.56
N ALA A 130 -20.71 9.79 -9.82
CA ALA A 130 -19.74 10.78 -10.29
C ALA A 130 -19.93 12.13 -9.55
N PRO A 131 -18.86 12.72 -8.98
CA PRO A 131 -18.94 14.03 -8.34
C PRO A 131 -19.09 15.13 -9.39
N SER A 132 -19.72 16.25 -9.01
CA SER A 132 -19.73 17.45 -9.87
C SER A 132 -18.36 18.13 -9.90
N ALA A 133 -18.12 18.97 -10.92
CA ALA A 133 -16.88 19.72 -11.04
C ALA A 133 -16.61 20.62 -9.82
N GLU A 134 -17.66 21.26 -9.27
CA GLU A 134 -17.59 22.08 -8.05
C GLU A 134 -17.15 21.25 -6.84
N LYS A 135 -17.72 20.04 -6.70
CA LYS A 135 -17.39 19.16 -5.58
C LYS A 135 -15.95 18.66 -5.66
N ILE A 136 -15.45 18.37 -6.86
CA ILE A 136 -14.04 18.00 -7.06
C ILE A 136 -13.12 19.14 -6.63
N ILE A 137 -13.41 20.38 -7.02
CA ILE A 137 -12.61 21.55 -6.61
C ILE A 137 -12.63 21.76 -5.09
N GLN A 138 -13.77 21.54 -4.45
CA GLN A 138 -13.95 21.78 -3.01
C GLN A 138 -13.34 20.70 -2.12
N ASP A 139 -13.60 19.44 -2.44
CA ASP A 139 -13.28 18.29 -1.58
C ASP A 139 -12.06 17.49 -2.07
N GLY A 140 -11.61 17.75 -3.30
CA GLY A 140 -10.51 17.04 -3.93
C GLY A 140 -9.13 17.43 -3.45
N THR A 141 -8.15 16.63 -3.85
CA THR A 141 -6.73 16.92 -3.65
C THR A 141 -6.30 17.99 -4.65
N ALA A 142 -5.78 19.12 -4.14
CA ALA A 142 -5.35 20.24 -4.97
C ALA A 142 -4.13 19.88 -5.83
N ILE A 143 -4.12 20.37 -7.07
CA ILE A 143 -3.03 20.20 -8.03
C ILE A 143 -2.16 21.46 -8.00
N THR A 144 -0.94 21.34 -7.50
CA THR A 144 0.03 22.46 -7.43
C THR A 144 0.96 22.52 -8.63
N THR A 145 1.24 21.37 -9.25
CA THR A 145 2.13 21.25 -10.41
C THR A 145 1.45 20.42 -11.50
N SER A 146 1.29 21.01 -12.69
CA SER A 146 0.76 20.29 -13.86
C SER A 146 1.74 19.19 -14.31
N GLY A 147 1.23 17.98 -14.52
CA GLY A 147 2.00 16.84 -15.00
C GLY A 147 2.85 16.09 -13.97
N GLU A 148 2.81 16.49 -12.71
CA GLU A 148 3.41 15.73 -11.61
C GLU A 148 2.64 14.42 -11.36
N GLU A 149 3.35 13.38 -10.95
CA GLU A 149 2.77 12.07 -10.69
C GLU A 149 2.00 12.07 -9.37
N CYS A 150 0.73 11.67 -9.44
CA CYS A 150 -0.16 11.53 -8.30
C CYS A 150 -0.26 10.05 -7.92
N HIS A 151 -0.32 9.77 -6.62
CA HIS A 151 -0.47 8.41 -6.07
C HIS A 151 -1.69 8.32 -5.17
N VAL A 152 -2.38 7.19 -5.25
CA VAL A 152 -3.46 6.82 -4.33
C VAL A 152 -3.13 5.46 -3.75
N ASP A 153 -3.03 5.40 -2.43
CA ASP A 153 -2.72 4.19 -1.68
C ASP A 153 -3.94 3.68 -0.90
N GLY A 154 -3.85 2.47 -0.37
CA GLY A 154 -4.87 1.88 0.50
C GLY A 154 -6.16 1.49 -0.23
N LEU A 155 -6.07 1.29 -1.55
CA LEU A 155 -7.19 0.83 -2.37
C LEU A 155 -7.45 -0.67 -2.17
N THR A 156 -8.68 -1.08 -2.45
CA THR A 156 -9.07 -2.49 -2.45
C THR A 156 -8.55 -3.16 -3.73
N ALA A 157 -7.95 -4.33 -3.60
CA ALA A 157 -7.50 -5.13 -4.74
C ALA A 157 -8.66 -5.59 -5.63
N GLY A 158 -8.35 -5.83 -6.91
CA GLY A 158 -9.33 -6.27 -7.91
C GLY A 158 -10.49 -5.31 -8.15
N THR A 159 -10.42 -4.08 -7.65
CA THR A 159 -11.52 -3.13 -7.62
C THR A 159 -11.30 -2.05 -8.67
N GLU A 160 -12.36 -1.71 -9.41
CA GLU A 160 -12.33 -0.60 -10.35
C GLU A 160 -12.59 0.72 -9.63
N TYR A 161 -11.74 1.70 -9.91
CA TYR A 161 -11.80 3.07 -9.43
C TYR A 161 -11.89 4.03 -10.61
N LYS A 162 -12.46 5.21 -10.37
CA LYS A 162 -12.46 6.33 -11.31
C LYS A 162 -11.78 7.52 -10.68
N VAL A 163 -10.80 8.06 -11.39
CA VAL A 163 -10.19 9.35 -11.08
C VAL A 163 -10.99 10.42 -11.80
N TYR A 164 -11.45 11.40 -11.04
CA TYR A 164 -12.13 12.59 -11.51
C TYR A 164 -11.22 13.79 -11.27
N ALA A 165 -11.15 14.71 -12.22
CA ALA A 165 -10.41 15.95 -12.04
C ALA A 165 -11.20 17.13 -12.60
N ALA A 166 -11.08 18.29 -11.96
CA ALA A 166 -11.70 19.52 -12.41
C ALA A 166 -10.75 20.71 -12.27
N ALA A 167 -10.96 21.72 -13.10
CA ALA A 167 -10.22 22.98 -13.08
C ALA A 167 -11.17 24.17 -13.20
N ASN A 168 -10.96 25.20 -12.38
CA ASN A 168 -11.57 26.51 -12.57
C ASN A 168 -10.81 27.33 -13.61
N ASP A 169 -11.51 28.29 -14.21
CA ASP A 169 -10.88 29.30 -15.05
C ASP A 169 -9.90 30.20 -14.26
N LEU A 170 -9.20 31.09 -14.95
CA LEU A 170 -8.23 32.01 -14.33
C LEU A 170 -8.86 33.02 -13.35
N SER A 171 -10.19 33.16 -13.32
CA SER A 171 -10.93 33.94 -12.32
C SER A 171 -11.35 33.11 -11.10
N GLU A 172 -10.95 31.84 -11.06
CA GLU A 172 -11.34 30.84 -10.06
C GLU A 172 -12.84 30.53 -10.04
N ASN A 173 -13.52 30.69 -11.17
CA ASN A 173 -14.94 30.36 -11.35
C ASN A 173 -15.11 29.26 -12.42
N ASN A 174 -16.36 28.92 -12.74
CA ASN A 174 -16.74 28.07 -13.88
C ASN A 174 -15.92 26.78 -14.02
N PRO A 175 -16.02 25.84 -13.07
CA PRO A 175 -15.22 24.63 -13.11
C PRO A 175 -15.59 23.75 -14.31
N VAL A 176 -14.57 23.21 -14.96
CA VAL A 176 -14.67 22.23 -16.05
C VAL A 176 -14.08 20.92 -15.56
N ALA A 177 -14.78 19.81 -15.78
CA ALA A 177 -14.31 18.48 -15.44
C ALA A 177 -13.62 17.81 -16.64
N ALA A 178 -12.57 17.03 -16.36
CA ALA A 178 -11.97 16.10 -17.32
C ALA A 178 -12.91 14.92 -17.58
N GLU A 179 -12.69 14.20 -18.70
CA GLU A 179 -13.21 12.85 -18.82
C GLU A 179 -12.63 11.95 -17.70
N PRO A 180 -13.45 11.19 -16.96
CA PRO A 180 -12.96 10.35 -15.87
C PRO A 180 -12.03 9.25 -16.36
N LEU A 181 -10.96 9.01 -15.61
CA LEU A 181 -10.00 7.94 -15.89
C LEU A 181 -10.35 6.70 -15.05
N ALA A 182 -10.74 5.61 -15.70
CA ALA A 182 -10.98 4.33 -15.04
C ALA A 182 -9.65 3.56 -14.85
N LEU A 183 -9.41 3.07 -13.63
CA LEU A 183 -8.24 2.28 -13.25
C LEU A 183 -8.73 1.09 -12.42
N LYS A 184 -8.30 -0.13 -12.77
CA LYS A 184 -8.64 -1.33 -11.99
C LYS A 184 -7.40 -1.84 -11.27
N THR A 185 -7.41 -1.87 -9.94
CA THR A 185 -6.30 -2.44 -9.15
C THR A 185 -6.07 -3.91 -9.49
N LYS A 186 -4.83 -4.37 -9.32
CA LYS A 186 -4.50 -5.79 -9.54
C LYS A 186 -5.24 -6.67 -8.54
N GLU A 187 -5.64 -7.85 -8.99
CA GLU A 187 -6.18 -8.89 -8.12
C GLU A 187 -5.05 -9.44 -7.25
N ILE A 188 -5.31 -9.68 -5.96
CA ILE A 188 -4.40 -10.45 -5.12
C ILE A 188 -4.64 -11.92 -5.43
N LYS A 189 -3.61 -12.60 -5.96
CA LYS A 189 -3.66 -14.04 -6.18
C LYS A 189 -3.86 -14.74 -4.83
N ALA A 190 -4.80 -15.69 -4.74
CA ALA A 190 -4.96 -16.52 -3.55
C ALA A 190 -3.63 -17.23 -3.23
N PRO A 191 -3.28 -17.40 -1.94
CA PRO A 191 -2.05 -18.10 -1.58
C PRO A 191 -2.10 -19.53 -2.08
N GLU A 192 -0.96 -20.02 -2.55
CA GLU A 192 -0.75 -21.41 -2.94
C GLU A 192 0.27 -22.06 -1.98
N VAL A 193 0.15 -23.37 -1.80
CA VAL A 193 1.15 -24.11 -1.03
C VAL A 193 2.52 -23.96 -1.70
N GLY A 194 3.54 -23.65 -0.90
CA GLY A 194 4.88 -23.30 -1.37
C GLY A 194 5.13 -21.80 -1.53
N ASP A 195 4.10 -20.94 -1.51
CA ASP A 195 4.28 -19.50 -1.57
C ASP A 195 5.11 -18.99 -0.37
N PHE A 196 5.95 -17.99 -0.64
CA PHE A 196 6.70 -17.27 0.39
C PHE A 196 5.78 -16.26 1.06
N TYR A 197 5.67 -16.31 2.39
CA TYR A 197 4.96 -15.32 3.19
C TYR A 197 5.96 -14.35 3.82
N TYR A 198 5.69 -13.05 3.69
CA TYR A 198 6.62 -11.98 4.04
C TYR A 198 6.22 -11.25 5.33
N SER A 199 7.19 -10.57 5.94
CA SER A 199 7.01 -9.78 7.16
C SER A 199 6.03 -8.60 7.02
N ASP A 200 5.67 -8.21 5.79
CA ASP A 200 4.65 -7.19 5.50
C ASP A 200 3.23 -7.76 5.38
N GLY A 201 3.05 -9.09 5.52
CA GLY A 201 1.76 -9.78 5.43
C GLY A 201 1.34 -10.15 4.01
N THR A 202 2.18 -9.90 3.01
CA THR A 202 1.94 -10.34 1.63
C THR A 202 2.54 -11.73 1.36
N TRP A 203 2.21 -12.31 0.22
CA TRP A 203 2.77 -13.58 -0.24
C TRP A 203 3.02 -13.58 -1.74
N SER A 204 3.89 -14.47 -2.22
CA SER A 204 4.09 -14.70 -3.65
C SER A 204 4.70 -16.08 -3.94
N THR A 205 4.41 -16.60 -5.13
CA THR A 205 4.95 -17.88 -5.62
C THR A 205 6.44 -17.78 -5.96
N GLU A 206 6.86 -16.67 -6.57
CA GLU A 206 8.27 -16.38 -6.80
C GLU A 206 8.86 -15.59 -5.62
N LEU A 207 10.08 -15.93 -5.22
CA LEU A 207 10.76 -15.23 -4.15
C LEU A 207 11.05 -13.78 -4.57
N ASN A 208 10.46 -12.83 -3.85
CA ASN A 208 10.73 -11.41 -4.03
C ASN A 208 11.97 -11.02 -3.22
N PRO A 209 13.09 -10.62 -3.86
CA PRO A 209 14.32 -10.28 -3.17
C PRO A 209 14.24 -8.97 -2.37
N GLU A 210 13.26 -8.11 -2.64
CA GLU A 210 13.05 -6.83 -1.96
C GLU A 210 12.23 -6.98 -0.66
N LYS A 211 11.63 -8.15 -0.44
CA LYS A 211 10.84 -8.46 0.76
C LYS A 211 11.57 -9.43 1.68
N THR A 212 11.17 -9.42 2.95
CA THR A 212 11.75 -10.32 3.97
C THR A 212 10.84 -11.53 4.16
N PRO A 213 11.18 -12.72 3.61
CA PRO A 213 10.39 -13.92 3.82
C PRO A 213 10.53 -14.39 5.27
N ILE A 214 9.42 -14.84 5.87
CA ILE A 214 9.38 -15.30 7.27
C ILE A 214 8.74 -16.69 7.41
N ALA A 215 7.88 -17.09 6.47
CA ALA A 215 7.23 -18.39 6.47
C ALA A 215 6.96 -18.89 5.05
N ILE A 216 6.62 -20.17 4.91
CA ILE A 216 6.21 -20.78 3.65
C ILE A 216 4.84 -21.41 3.84
N VAL A 217 3.91 -21.14 2.92
CA VAL A 217 2.53 -21.66 2.97
C VAL A 217 2.55 -23.18 2.81
N PHE A 218 1.87 -23.90 3.70
CA PHE A 218 1.74 -25.36 3.64
C PHE A 218 0.29 -25.85 3.49
N TYR A 219 -0.70 -24.99 3.76
CA TYR A 219 -2.12 -25.30 3.63
C TYR A 219 -2.92 -24.04 3.29
N THR A 220 -3.97 -24.15 2.48
CA THR A 220 -4.79 -23.02 2.00
C THR A 220 -6.26 -23.19 2.40
N GLY A 221 -6.92 -22.09 2.76
CA GLY A 221 -8.28 -22.09 3.29
C GLY A 221 -8.37 -22.63 4.71
N ALA A 222 -9.55 -22.57 5.33
CA ALA A 222 -9.78 -23.10 6.68
C ALA A 222 -9.66 -24.63 6.72
N ALA A 223 -8.94 -25.16 7.72
CA ALA A 223 -8.73 -26.60 7.91
C ALA A 223 -9.92 -27.30 8.61
N THR A 224 -11.14 -27.12 8.09
CA THR A 224 -12.38 -27.66 8.70
C THR A 224 -12.41 -29.17 8.79
N ASP A 225 -11.80 -29.87 7.83
CA ASP A 225 -11.69 -31.33 7.82
C ASP A 225 -10.77 -31.85 8.95
N TYR A 226 -9.98 -30.96 9.56
CA TYR A 226 -9.08 -31.22 10.67
C TYR A 226 -9.53 -30.49 11.94
N ASN A 227 -10.85 -30.31 12.10
CA ASN A 227 -11.50 -29.71 13.28
C ASN A 227 -11.11 -28.27 13.60
N ASP A 228 -10.47 -27.55 12.67
CA ASP A 228 -10.12 -26.14 12.83
C ASP A 228 -11.10 -25.23 12.07
N ARG A 229 -11.14 -23.93 12.38
CA ARG A 229 -12.09 -22.99 11.74
C ARG A 229 -11.73 -21.53 11.99
N ASP A 230 -12.23 -20.64 11.12
CA ASP A 230 -12.03 -19.19 11.17
C ASP A 230 -12.27 -18.60 12.57
N GLU A 231 -13.33 -19.03 13.26
CA GLU A 231 -13.74 -18.42 14.54
C GLU A 231 -12.76 -18.65 15.69
N PHE A 232 -11.81 -19.58 15.54
CA PHE A 232 -10.79 -19.83 16.55
C PHE A 232 -9.70 -18.77 16.54
N TYR A 233 -9.45 -18.12 15.40
CA TYR A 233 -8.30 -17.24 15.22
C TYR A 233 -8.60 -15.79 15.58
N LYS A 234 -7.62 -15.17 16.25
CA LYS A 234 -7.55 -13.72 16.45
C LYS A 234 -6.37 -13.18 15.67
N MET A 235 -6.41 -11.90 15.34
CA MET A 235 -5.23 -11.19 14.90
C MET A 235 -4.20 -11.18 16.05
N LYS A 236 -2.94 -10.88 15.70
CA LYS A 236 -1.80 -10.80 16.61
C LYS A 236 -2.04 -9.92 17.84
N ASP A 237 -2.93 -8.94 17.74
CA ASP A 237 -3.37 -8.10 18.87
C ASP A 237 -4.09 -8.90 19.99
N GLY A 238 -4.41 -10.18 19.75
CA GLY A 238 -5.03 -11.11 20.69
C GLY A 238 -6.53 -10.90 20.90
N SER A 239 -7.16 -9.97 20.17
CA SER A 239 -8.54 -9.53 20.43
C SER A 239 -9.41 -9.45 19.18
N SER A 240 -8.89 -8.89 18.09
CA SER A 240 -9.62 -8.73 16.83
C SER A 240 -9.80 -10.09 16.16
N PRO A 241 -10.99 -10.44 15.63
CA PRO A 241 -11.14 -11.63 14.80
C PRO A 241 -10.20 -11.59 13.59
N LEU A 242 -9.55 -12.70 13.24
CA LEU A 242 -8.71 -12.75 12.03
C LEU A 242 -9.56 -12.56 10.75
N GLY A 243 -10.78 -13.10 10.76
CA GLY A 243 -11.64 -13.18 9.58
C GLY A 243 -11.49 -14.53 8.90
N THR A 244 -11.64 -14.56 7.57
CA THR A 244 -11.49 -15.78 6.78
C THR A 244 -10.03 -16.18 6.66
N ILE A 245 -9.71 -17.42 7.05
CA ILE A 245 -8.37 -17.99 6.90
C ILE A 245 -8.04 -18.14 5.41
N LYS A 246 -6.98 -17.49 4.96
CA LYS A 246 -6.45 -17.65 3.60
C LYS A 246 -5.48 -18.82 3.53
N ALA A 247 -4.59 -18.93 4.50
CA ALA A 247 -3.58 -19.98 4.54
C ALA A 247 -2.90 -20.15 5.90
N TYR A 248 -2.23 -21.29 6.03
CA TYR A 248 -1.31 -21.64 7.13
C TYR A 248 0.10 -21.69 6.56
N ALA A 249 1.06 -21.11 7.28
CA ALA A 249 2.45 -21.10 6.89
C ALA A 249 3.37 -21.53 8.04
N VAL A 250 4.47 -22.21 7.70
CA VAL A 250 5.49 -22.66 8.65
C VAL A 250 6.69 -21.73 8.61
N ALA A 251 7.23 -21.37 9.77
CA ALA A 251 8.39 -20.49 9.86
C ALA A 251 9.58 -21.03 9.07
N ILE A 252 10.41 -20.14 8.53
CA ILE A 252 11.59 -20.56 7.74
C ILE A 252 12.79 -20.98 8.61
N LYS A 253 12.77 -20.68 9.91
CA LYS A 253 13.81 -21.04 10.88
C LYS A 253 13.20 -21.63 12.15
N ASP A 254 13.96 -22.49 12.83
CA ASP A 254 13.59 -22.92 14.17
C ASP A 254 13.64 -21.74 15.13
N ALA A 255 12.64 -21.64 16.00
CA ALA A 255 12.63 -20.66 17.09
C ALA A 255 13.75 -20.92 18.11
N THR A 256 14.27 -22.15 18.13
CA THR A 256 15.40 -22.60 18.94
C THR A 256 16.76 -22.43 18.25
N SER A 257 16.82 -21.96 17.00
CA SER A 257 18.10 -21.72 16.31
C SER A 257 18.73 -20.42 16.80
N LEU A 258 19.54 -20.50 17.85
CA LEU A 258 20.23 -19.38 18.47
C LEU A 258 21.73 -19.41 18.12
N ASN A 259 22.26 -18.29 17.60
CA ASN A 259 23.68 -18.13 17.25
C ASN A 259 24.26 -19.23 16.32
N GLY A 260 23.43 -19.83 15.47
CA GLY A 260 23.85 -20.88 14.53
C GLY A 260 23.86 -22.30 15.12
N SER A 261 23.28 -22.50 16.31
CA SER A 261 23.04 -23.82 16.91
C SER A 261 21.61 -23.96 17.42
N ASP A 262 21.04 -25.16 17.31
CA ASP A 262 19.70 -25.45 17.86
C ASP A 262 19.81 -25.67 19.39
N GLU A 263 19.27 -24.73 20.17
CA GLU A 263 19.10 -24.87 21.62
C GLU A 263 17.81 -25.62 21.93
N LEU A 264 17.92 -26.91 22.28
CA LEU A 264 16.76 -27.76 22.49
C LEU A 264 15.92 -27.29 23.70
N ALA A 265 14.62 -27.15 23.50
CA ALA A 265 13.67 -26.69 24.52
C ALA A 265 12.92 -27.86 25.15
N ASN A 266 12.65 -27.77 26.46
CA ASN A 266 11.67 -28.64 27.11
C ASN A 266 10.24 -28.20 26.75
N TRP A 267 9.31 -29.15 26.66
CA TRP A 267 7.89 -28.82 26.49
C TRP A 267 7.32 -28.13 27.74
N SER A 268 7.61 -28.69 28.91
CA SER A 268 7.44 -28.09 30.25
C SER A 268 8.41 -28.81 31.19
N PHE A 269 8.61 -28.27 32.40
CA PHE A 269 9.33 -29.04 33.41
C PHE A 269 8.34 -30.02 34.06
N PHE A 270 8.87 -31.10 34.60
CA PHE A 270 8.06 -32.16 35.16
C PHE A 270 7.68 -31.81 36.60
N ASP A 271 6.39 -31.87 36.92
CA ASP A 271 5.88 -32.05 38.28
C ASP A 271 5.14 -33.40 38.39
N SER A 272 4.99 -33.92 39.61
CA SER A 272 4.41 -35.24 39.84
C SER A 272 2.87 -35.29 39.80
N TYR A 273 2.18 -34.22 39.39
CA TYR A 273 0.71 -34.12 39.33
C TYR A 273 0.25 -33.06 38.29
N TYR A 274 0.72 -33.21 37.05
CA TYR A 274 0.51 -32.18 36.03
C TYR A 274 -0.86 -32.34 35.35
N GLU A 275 -1.81 -31.44 35.63
CA GLU A 275 -3.19 -31.44 35.09
C GLU A 275 -3.28 -31.13 33.58
N GLY A 276 -2.15 -30.81 32.94
CA GLY A 276 -2.10 -30.44 31.53
C GLY A 276 -2.35 -28.95 31.29
N ALA A 277 -2.14 -28.50 30.07
CA ALA A 277 -2.40 -27.12 29.66
C ALA A 277 -3.80 -26.91 29.05
N GLY A 278 -4.63 -27.95 28.99
CA GLY A 278 -5.95 -27.88 28.36
C GLY A 278 -5.89 -27.86 26.84
N THR A 279 -4.88 -28.52 26.27
CA THR A 279 -4.72 -28.68 24.82
C THR A 279 -5.49 -29.89 24.31
N SER A 280 -5.67 -29.97 22.99
CA SER A 280 -6.15 -31.20 22.36
C SER A 280 -5.16 -32.35 22.56
N SER A 281 -5.69 -33.56 22.70
CA SER A 281 -4.94 -34.82 22.69
C SER A 281 -5.14 -35.63 21.40
N GLN A 282 -5.88 -35.09 20.43
CA GLN A 282 -6.10 -35.74 19.14
C GLN A 282 -4.87 -35.58 18.24
N LEU A 283 -4.60 -36.61 17.45
CA LEU A 283 -3.44 -36.66 16.55
C LEU A 283 -3.78 -36.36 15.09
N ASN A 284 -4.98 -35.82 14.84
CA ASN A 284 -5.52 -35.57 13.49
C ASN A 284 -6.19 -34.20 13.35
N ASP A 285 -5.89 -33.24 14.25
CA ASP A 285 -6.47 -31.90 14.23
C ASP A 285 -5.47 -30.79 13.93
N PHE A 286 -5.96 -29.63 13.47
CA PHE A 286 -5.18 -28.43 13.21
C PHE A 286 -5.24 -27.42 14.37
N LEU A 287 -5.40 -27.89 15.62
CA LEU A 287 -5.66 -27.01 16.77
C LEU A 287 -4.40 -26.35 17.37
N GLY A 288 -3.31 -26.21 16.61
CA GLY A 288 -2.05 -25.66 17.12
C GLY A 288 -2.18 -24.27 17.73
N TYR A 289 -2.94 -23.39 17.08
CA TYR A 289 -3.23 -22.05 17.59
C TYR A 289 -4.03 -22.10 18.90
N THR A 290 -5.17 -22.81 18.90
CA THR A 290 -6.02 -22.95 20.10
C THR A 290 -5.28 -23.59 21.26
N ASN A 291 -4.46 -24.62 21.00
CA ASN A 291 -3.60 -25.25 22.00
C ASN A 291 -2.60 -24.25 22.58
N SER A 292 -1.97 -23.44 21.72
CA SER A 292 -1.02 -22.41 22.15
C SER A 292 -1.67 -21.35 23.05
N ILE A 293 -2.91 -20.95 22.76
CA ILE A 293 -3.69 -20.07 23.63
C ILE A 293 -3.98 -20.74 24.98
N SER A 294 -4.33 -22.04 25.00
CA SER A 294 -4.51 -22.79 26.25
C SER A 294 -3.22 -22.87 27.07
N ILE A 295 -2.08 -23.14 26.42
CA ILE A 295 -0.75 -23.14 27.05
C ILE A 295 -0.41 -21.77 27.63
N GLN A 296 -0.63 -20.69 26.87
CA GLN A 296 -0.40 -19.33 27.37
C GLN A 296 -1.27 -19.03 28.60
N LYS A 297 -2.55 -19.44 28.60
CA LYS A 297 -3.43 -19.30 29.79
C LYS A 297 -2.92 -20.11 30.98
N ALA A 298 -2.45 -21.33 30.76
CA ALA A 298 -1.87 -22.16 31.83
C ALA A 298 -0.58 -21.52 32.41
N SER A 299 0.22 -20.86 31.57
CA SER A 299 1.43 -20.14 31.99
C SER A 299 1.13 -18.99 32.97
N LEU A 300 -0.07 -18.40 32.94
CA LEU A 300 -0.44 -17.35 33.90
C LEU A 300 -0.54 -17.87 35.34
N GLN A 301 -0.62 -19.20 35.53
CA GLN A 301 -0.63 -19.84 36.84
C GLN A 301 0.76 -20.34 37.27
N ARG A 302 1.77 -20.28 36.38
CA ARG A 302 3.11 -20.86 36.61
C ARG A 302 4.21 -19.98 35.99
N PRO A 303 5.23 -19.60 36.77
CA PRO A 303 5.58 -18.21 37.16
C PRO A 303 4.70 -16.99 36.78
N GLY A 304 3.64 -17.09 35.98
CA GLY A 304 2.77 -15.95 35.60
C GLY A 304 2.95 -15.47 34.15
N ALA A 305 3.86 -16.09 33.41
CA ALA A 305 4.07 -15.88 31.97
C ALA A 305 4.91 -17.04 31.40
N LEU A 306 4.91 -17.20 30.08
CA LEU A 306 5.80 -18.12 29.36
C LEU A 306 7.28 -17.75 29.56
N THR A 307 8.14 -18.73 29.82
CA THR A 307 9.59 -18.50 30.02
C THR A 307 10.44 -19.62 29.40
N ALA A 308 11.70 -19.30 29.08
CA ALA A 308 12.65 -20.27 28.50
C ALA A 308 13.21 -21.29 29.51
N ASN A 309 13.30 -20.93 30.80
CA ASN A 309 14.18 -21.63 31.75
C ASN A 309 13.50 -22.16 33.02
N ASP A 310 12.16 -22.16 33.08
CA ASP A 310 11.39 -22.65 34.23
C ASP A 310 10.18 -23.46 33.79
N ASP A 311 9.40 -23.96 34.75
CA ASP A 311 8.17 -24.71 34.54
C ASP A 311 7.00 -23.87 34.01
N SER A 312 7.24 -23.13 32.94
CA SER A 312 6.28 -22.33 32.20
C SER A 312 6.47 -22.44 30.69
N PHE A 313 6.41 -23.70 30.24
CA PHE A 313 6.30 -24.08 28.83
C PHE A 313 7.38 -23.49 27.90
N PRO A 314 8.66 -23.86 28.06
CA PRO A 314 9.74 -23.33 27.21
C PRO A 314 9.49 -23.49 25.71
N ALA A 315 8.97 -24.64 25.26
CA ALA A 315 8.64 -24.82 23.85
C ALA A 315 7.63 -23.79 23.32
N ALA A 316 6.61 -23.44 24.11
CA ALA A 316 5.66 -22.39 23.75
C ALA A 316 6.27 -20.99 23.88
N TYR A 317 7.14 -20.74 24.86
CA TYR A 317 7.92 -19.50 24.92
C TYR A 317 8.71 -19.27 23.63
N TYR A 318 9.47 -20.26 23.16
CA TYR A 318 10.23 -20.13 21.93
C TYR A 318 9.30 -19.90 20.74
N ALA A 319 8.23 -20.69 20.64
CA ALA A 319 7.32 -20.61 19.50
C ALA A 319 6.56 -19.28 19.39
N LEU A 320 6.13 -18.70 20.51
CA LEU A 320 5.26 -17.52 20.55
C LEU A 320 6.03 -16.22 20.83
N VAL A 321 7.00 -16.24 21.73
CA VAL A 321 7.67 -15.04 22.25
C VAL A 321 9.02 -14.83 21.57
N ALA A 322 9.92 -15.82 21.65
CA ALA A 322 11.26 -15.67 21.06
C ALA A 322 11.20 -15.56 19.54
N GLN A 323 10.30 -16.33 18.90
CA GLN A 323 10.06 -16.23 17.47
C GLN A 323 9.54 -14.85 17.07
N GLU A 324 8.62 -14.26 17.85
CA GLU A 324 8.09 -12.92 17.58
C GLU A 324 9.16 -11.83 17.73
N GLU A 325 10.03 -11.96 18.74
CA GLU A 325 11.15 -11.03 18.95
C GLU A 325 12.18 -11.09 17.81
N ALA A 326 12.49 -12.30 17.32
CA ALA A 326 13.44 -12.50 16.24
C ALA A 326 12.86 -12.21 14.84
N HIS A 327 11.59 -12.54 14.63
CA HIS A 327 10.90 -12.50 13.35
C HIS A 327 9.45 -12.02 13.52
N PRO A 328 9.22 -10.71 13.70
CA PRO A 328 7.89 -10.19 14.01
C PRO A 328 6.83 -10.61 12.99
N ALA A 329 5.71 -11.16 13.48
CA ALA A 329 4.59 -11.52 12.64
C ALA A 329 3.84 -10.25 12.15
N PRO A 330 3.28 -10.27 10.92
CA PRO A 330 2.45 -9.17 10.43
C PRO A 330 1.22 -8.92 11.32
N GLU A 331 0.84 -7.65 11.51
CA GLU A 331 -0.23 -7.25 12.45
C GLU A 331 -1.59 -7.90 12.15
N LYS A 332 -1.89 -8.17 10.88
CA LYS A 332 -3.15 -8.79 10.42
C LYS A 332 -3.10 -10.33 10.34
N SER A 333 -2.04 -10.94 10.86
CA SER A 333 -1.92 -12.41 10.98
C SER A 333 -2.36 -12.89 12.36
N SER A 334 -2.34 -14.20 12.60
CA SER A 334 -2.58 -14.80 13.92
C SER A 334 -1.50 -14.52 14.96
N GLY A 335 -0.35 -13.98 14.55
CA GLY A 335 0.89 -14.14 15.31
C GLY A 335 1.40 -15.59 15.25
N TRP A 336 2.58 -15.82 15.81
CA TRP A 336 3.19 -17.15 15.87
C TRP A 336 2.54 -18.06 16.92
N PHE A 337 2.43 -19.35 16.61
CA PHE A 337 1.98 -20.36 17.56
C PHE A 337 2.78 -21.67 17.44
N LEU A 338 2.70 -22.50 18.49
CA LEU A 338 3.25 -23.85 18.51
C LEU A 338 2.28 -24.80 17.80
N PRO A 339 2.66 -25.41 16.67
CA PRO A 339 1.75 -26.23 15.87
C PRO A 339 1.32 -27.54 16.55
N SER A 340 0.15 -28.05 16.17
CA SER A 340 -0.34 -29.37 16.60
C SER A 340 0.48 -30.49 15.94
N ALA A 341 0.39 -31.69 16.51
CA ALA A 341 1.07 -32.86 15.96
C ALA A 341 0.68 -33.17 14.51
N TYR A 342 -0.59 -32.96 14.17
CA TYR A 342 -1.07 -33.25 12.82
C TYR A 342 -0.70 -32.16 11.80
N GLN A 343 -0.48 -30.90 12.20
CA GLN A 343 0.02 -29.89 11.27
C GLN A 343 1.41 -30.28 10.72
N PHE A 344 2.30 -30.82 11.55
CA PHE A 344 3.57 -31.38 11.05
C PHE A 344 3.39 -32.67 10.25
N LYS A 345 2.53 -33.59 10.70
CA LYS A 345 2.22 -34.82 9.95
C LYS A 345 1.69 -34.51 8.56
N TYR A 346 0.81 -33.53 8.46
CA TYR A 346 0.25 -33.07 7.19
C TYR A 346 1.34 -32.53 6.28
N ILE A 347 2.24 -31.68 6.80
CA ILE A 347 3.40 -31.19 6.06
C ILE A 347 4.18 -32.36 5.46
N TYR A 348 4.62 -33.29 6.31
CA TYR A 348 5.45 -34.42 5.89
C TYR A 348 4.75 -35.29 4.83
N ASP A 349 3.49 -35.66 5.06
CA ASP A 349 2.78 -36.63 4.22
C ASP A 349 2.30 -36.07 2.89
N ASN A 350 1.97 -34.77 2.84
CA ASN A 350 1.17 -34.22 1.73
C ASN A 350 1.90 -33.15 0.91
N VAL A 351 2.80 -32.37 1.52
CA VAL A 351 3.30 -31.14 0.86
C VAL A 351 4.81 -30.92 0.97
N TYR A 352 5.52 -31.65 1.84
CA TYR A 352 6.96 -31.49 1.99
C TYR A 352 7.72 -32.08 0.79
N PHE A 353 7.46 -33.36 0.49
CA PHE A 353 8.08 -34.10 -0.61
C PHE A 353 7.18 -34.11 -1.86
N ASN A 354 7.78 -34.38 -3.01
CA ASN A 354 7.08 -34.50 -4.29
C ASN A 354 6.96 -35.96 -4.76
N ASP A 355 6.46 -36.85 -3.91
CA ASP A 355 6.45 -38.30 -4.16
C ASP A 355 5.51 -38.73 -5.31
N GLN A 356 4.57 -37.87 -5.72
CA GLN A 356 3.57 -38.17 -6.76
C GLN A 356 3.82 -37.43 -8.09
N GLY A 357 4.87 -36.61 -8.20
CA GLY A 357 5.31 -35.98 -9.45
C GLY A 357 4.27 -35.15 -10.21
N THR A 358 3.18 -34.72 -9.55
CA THR A 358 1.97 -34.18 -10.22
C THR A 358 1.50 -32.83 -9.71
N ALA A 359 2.21 -32.14 -8.80
CA ALA A 359 1.82 -30.81 -8.34
C ALA A 359 2.94 -29.79 -8.48
N ASN A 360 2.56 -28.56 -8.83
CA ASN A 360 3.38 -27.35 -8.81
C ASN A 360 3.74 -26.89 -7.38
N VAL A 361 3.72 -27.80 -6.40
CA VAL A 361 3.69 -27.52 -4.96
C VAL A 361 4.59 -28.52 -4.24
N TRP A 362 5.66 -28.00 -3.62
CA TRP A 362 6.73 -28.74 -2.97
C TRP A 362 7.42 -27.81 -1.97
N LEU A 363 7.08 -27.95 -0.69
CA LEU A 363 7.57 -27.08 0.37
C LEU A 363 9.11 -27.09 0.45
N GLU A 364 9.72 -28.26 0.21
CA GLU A 364 11.17 -28.44 0.17
C GLU A 364 11.85 -27.49 -0.82
N LYS A 365 11.30 -27.30 -2.03
CA LYS A 365 11.93 -26.41 -3.02
C LYS A 365 11.85 -24.95 -2.63
N SER A 366 10.81 -24.54 -1.90
CA SER A 366 10.76 -23.19 -1.32
C SER A 366 11.85 -23.01 -0.27
N PHE A 367 12.11 -24.03 0.57
CA PHE A 367 13.28 -24.04 1.46
C PHE A 367 14.61 -24.00 0.69
N GLU A 368 14.78 -24.80 -0.36
CA GLU A 368 15.97 -24.79 -1.22
C GLU A 368 16.20 -23.42 -1.89
N THR A 369 15.13 -22.79 -2.36
CA THR A 369 15.17 -21.46 -3.01
C THR A 369 15.65 -20.39 -2.03
N LEU A 370 15.33 -20.52 -0.74
CA LEU A 370 15.80 -19.60 0.30
C LEU A 370 17.27 -19.83 0.67
N GLY A 371 17.81 -21.02 0.45
CA GLY A 371 19.18 -21.38 0.81
C GLY A 371 19.48 -21.08 2.28
N ASP A 372 20.62 -20.43 2.56
CA ASP A 372 21.08 -20.10 3.91
C ASP A 372 20.15 -19.15 4.69
N LYS A 373 19.13 -18.57 4.04
CA LYS A 373 18.11 -17.77 4.72
C LYS A 373 17.13 -18.63 5.52
N ALA A 374 17.06 -19.93 5.25
CA ALA A 374 16.12 -20.85 5.88
C ALA A 374 16.80 -22.12 6.39
N GLN A 375 16.10 -22.83 7.27
CA GLN A 375 16.50 -24.11 7.81
C GLN A 375 15.42 -25.13 7.41
N PRO A 376 15.74 -26.12 6.56
CA PRO A 376 14.78 -27.14 6.14
C PRO A 376 14.23 -27.93 7.33
N LEU A 377 12.96 -28.37 7.26
CA LEU A 377 12.37 -29.21 8.31
C LEU A 377 13.03 -30.60 8.31
N TYR A 378 13.19 -31.21 7.14
CA TYR A 378 13.82 -32.52 6.97
C TYR A 378 15.35 -32.40 6.98
N ARG A 379 15.96 -32.64 8.14
CA ARG A 379 17.42 -32.64 8.33
C ARG A 379 17.81 -33.51 9.52
N SER A 380 19.10 -33.79 9.67
CA SER A 380 19.62 -34.59 10.80
C SER A 380 19.29 -33.91 12.14
N GLY A 381 18.78 -34.67 13.11
CA GLY A 381 18.42 -34.19 14.45
C GLY A 381 17.13 -33.37 14.54
N ALA A 382 16.34 -33.28 13.46
CA ALA A 382 15.14 -32.46 13.42
C ALA A 382 13.93 -33.14 14.08
N GLU A 383 13.89 -33.10 15.41
CA GLU A 383 12.75 -33.54 16.22
C GLU A 383 12.08 -32.34 16.86
N TYR A 384 10.77 -32.21 16.70
CA TYR A 384 10.03 -30.99 17.04
C TYR A 384 8.96 -31.22 18.07
N TRP A 385 8.97 -30.39 19.12
CA TRP A 385 7.81 -30.32 20.00
C TRP A 385 6.56 -29.82 19.26
N THR A 386 5.42 -30.34 19.67
CA THR A 386 4.10 -29.93 19.19
C THR A 386 3.28 -29.42 20.36
N SER A 387 2.19 -28.70 20.12
CA SER A 387 1.29 -28.22 21.17
C SER A 387 0.27 -29.29 21.63
N THR A 388 0.30 -30.49 21.05
CA THR A 388 -0.61 -31.58 21.39
C THR A 388 -0.09 -32.35 22.60
N GLU A 389 -0.86 -32.40 23.69
CA GLU A 389 -0.51 -33.14 24.89
C GLU A 389 -0.95 -34.60 24.87
N LYS A 390 -0.28 -35.42 25.68
CA LYS A 390 -0.71 -36.79 25.96
C LYS A 390 -1.04 -36.96 27.43
N TYR A 391 -2.27 -37.40 27.66
CA TYR A 391 -2.77 -37.78 28.97
C TYR A 391 -2.68 -39.30 29.15
N ASP A 392 -2.26 -39.74 30.33
CA ASP A 392 -2.30 -41.14 30.71
C ASP A 392 -3.71 -41.56 31.19
N SER A 393 -3.87 -42.85 31.53
CA SER A 393 -5.12 -43.40 32.03
C SER A 393 -5.58 -42.81 33.37
N SER A 394 -4.67 -42.13 34.09
CA SER A 394 -4.95 -41.44 35.35
C SER A 394 -5.25 -39.95 35.14
N GLY A 395 -5.30 -39.48 33.89
CA GLY A 395 -5.57 -38.08 33.55
C GLY A 395 -4.38 -37.16 33.77
N CYS A 396 -3.17 -37.71 33.95
CA CYS A 396 -1.96 -36.92 34.13
C CYS A 396 -1.28 -36.66 32.78
N SER A 397 -0.83 -35.43 32.55
CA SER A 397 -0.20 -35.02 31.29
C SER A 397 1.33 -34.94 31.45
N TYR A 398 1.98 -36.10 31.63
CA TYR A 398 3.44 -36.17 31.76
C TYR A 398 4.19 -36.14 30.43
N TRP A 399 3.48 -36.38 29.34
CA TRP A 399 4.03 -36.48 27.99
C TRP A 399 3.39 -35.45 27.07
N ALA A 400 4.18 -35.02 26.10
CA ALA A 400 3.68 -34.29 24.95
C ALA A 400 4.05 -35.05 23.69
N TYR A 401 3.32 -34.80 22.61
CA TYR A 401 3.67 -35.33 21.31
C TYR A 401 4.74 -34.46 20.65
N TYR A 402 5.68 -35.15 20.02
CA TYR A 402 6.67 -34.56 19.13
C TYR A 402 6.52 -35.15 17.73
N PHE A 403 7.08 -34.46 16.75
CA PHE A 403 7.14 -34.92 15.38
C PHE A 403 8.59 -35.09 14.93
N CYS A 404 8.90 -36.22 14.29
CA CYS A 404 10.25 -36.53 13.83
C CYS A 404 10.39 -36.23 12.32
N PHE A 405 11.10 -35.14 11.99
CA PHE A 405 11.63 -34.88 10.65
C PHE A 405 13.09 -35.32 10.49
N ASP A 406 13.67 -36.00 11.50
CA ASP A 406 15.08 -36.36 11.51
C ASP A 406 15.45 -37.32 10.38
N SER A 407 16.16 -36.81 9.39
CA SER A 407 16.59 -37.58 8.21
C SER A 407 17.59 -38.70 8.52
N SER A 408 18.20 -38.69 9.71
CA SER A 408 19.08 -39.77 10.18
C SER A 408 18.30 -40.95 10.78
N ASN A 409 17.01 -40.77 11.08
CA ASN A 409 16.16 -41.84 11.58
C ASN A 409 15.87 -42.85 10.45
N PHE A 410 15.72 -44.13 10.81
CA PHE A 410 15.40 -45.18 9.82
C PHE A 410 14.02 -44.97 9.17
N ARG A 411 13.06 -44.37 9.90
CA ARG A 411 11.71 -44.10 9.40
C ARG A 411 11.18 -42.78 9.99
N PRO A 412 11.59 -41.61 9.47
CA PRO A 412 11.04 -40.32 9.88
C PRO A 412 9.58 -40.15 9.44
N GLY A 413 8.96 -39.04 9.85
CA GLY A 413 7.58 -38.71 9.51
C GLY A 413 6.52 -39.26 10.47
N PHE A 414 6.91 -39.57 11.71
CA PHE A 414 6.00 -40.11 12.72
C PHE A 414 5.74 -39.09 13.84
N ILE A 415 4.55 -39.26 14.45
CA ILE A 415 4.20 -38.65 15.73
C ILE A 415 4.53 -39.68 16.82
N ALA A 416 5.23 -39.25 17.86
CA ALA A 416 5.44 -40.05 19.06
C ALA A 416 5.34 -39.15 20.30
N ASP A 417 5.13 -39.75 21.47
CA ASP A 417 5.13 -39.03 22.73
C ASP A 417 6.44 -39.20 23.49
N TYR A 418 6.84 -38.15 24.18
CA TYR A 418 8.03 -38.17 25.02
C TYR A 418 7.85 -37.30 26.26
N ARG A 419 8.74 -37.50 27.25
CA ARG A 419 8.63 -36.78 28.52
C ARG A 419 8.85 -35.29 28.27
N LYS A 420 7.98 -34.45 28.83
CA LYS A 420 7.98 -33.00 28.61
C LYS A 420 9.28 -32.30 28.99
N ASN A 421 10.05 -32.85 29.93
CA ASN A 421 11.34 -32.33 30.37
C ASN A 421 12.52 -32.76 29.49
N SER A 422 12.28 -33.05 28.21
CA SER A 422 13.30 -33.42 27.24
C SER A 422 13.48 -32.32 26.20
N GLY A 423 14.71 -32.09 25.80
CA GLY A 423 15.02 -31.09 24.78
C GLY A 423 14.64 -31.54 23.38
N MET A 424 13.87 -30.73 22.67
CA MET A 424 13.62 -30.87 21.22
C MET A 424 13.62 -29.49 20.54
N CYS A 425 13.72 -29.47 19.22
CA CYS A 425 13.61 -28.23 18.45
C CYS A 425 12.19 -27.67 18.51
N VAL A 426 12.05 -26.38 18.20
CA VAL A 426 10.76 -25.70 18.11
C VAL A 426 10.66 -24.98 16.77
N ARG A 427 9.57 -25.21 16.05
CA ARG A 427 9.25 -24.52 14.81
C ARG A 427 7.84 -23.95 14.89
N SER A 428 7.73 -22.63 14.70
CA SER A 428 6.45 -21.93 14.77
C SER A 428 5.67 -22.03 13.46
N MET A 429 4.35 -21.84 13.57
CA MET A 429 3.46 -21.63 12.44
C MET A 429 2.64 -20.35 12.62
N ILE A 430 2.05 -19.87 11.53
CA ILE A 430 1.27 -18.64 11.45
C ILE A 430 0.08 -18.83 10.49
N VAL A 431 -1.02 -18.12 10.71
CA VAL A 431 -2.23 -18.12 9.88
C VAL A 431 -2.57 -16.67 9.50
N PHE A 432 -3.05 -16.44 8.27
CA PHE A 432 -3.36 -15.10 7.74
C PHE A 432 -4.50 -15.08 6.72
#